data_AF-A0A0D7BGP6-F1
#
_entry.id   AF-A0A0D7BGP6-F1
#
_cell.length_a   1.000
_cell.length_b   1.000
_cell.length_c   1.000
_cell.angle_alpha   90.00
_cell.angle_beta   90.00
_cell.angle_gamma   90.00
#
_symmetry.space_group_name_H-M   'P 1'
#
loop_
_entity.id
_entity.type
_entity.pdbx_description
1 polymer ?
#
loop_
_entity_poly.entity_id
_entity_poly.type
_entity_poly.pdbx_seq_one_letter_code
_entity_poly.pdbx_strand_id
1 'polypeptide(L)'
;MEALEAIATNPAYHDYLAVLKGARNGFVYGVKVRFPHALVMSILFGRGDIQTRIRGIYRATKQHSFNLAKFVTIYKTLMLLQRKANGNKERSADTFIAGLIGGYVVFGERTAVNEQIVLYVVSRVVSSFIPRAHSPTAAPGAPSKPLPPDSRHFSLFAALSWAAVMWLYANRGWTIQPGMFHSMTYLYRDSDKWKNLKTLLWHNT
;
A
#
# COMPACT_ATOMS: atom_id res chain seq x y z
N MET A 1 22.37 12.12 29.03
CA MET A 1 22.17 10.96 28.14
C MET A 1 21.59 9.80 28.93
N GLU A 2 22.21 9.40 30.04
CA GLU A 2 21.76 8.31 30.93
C GLU A 2 20.30 8.41 31.39
N ALA A 3 19.82 9.59 31.80
CA ALA A 3 18.42 9.76 32.23
C ALA A 3 17.39 9.48 31.11
N LEU A 4 17.73 9.81 29.85
CA LEU A 4 16.86 9.53 28.70
C LEU A 4 16.89 8.05 28.33
N GLU A 5 18.05 7.41 28.45
CA GLU A 5 18.19 5.96 28.24
C GLU A 5 17.46 5.16 29.30
N ALA A 6 17.50 5.59 30.57
CA ALA A 6 16.74 5.00 31.66
C ALA A 6 15.22 5.07 31.41
N ILE A 7 14.71 6.20 30.88
CA ILE A 7 13.31 6.32 30.46
C ILE A 7 13.01 5.40 29.27
N ALA A 8 13.89 5.34 28.28
CA ALA A 8 13.70 4.54 27.07
C ALA A 8 13.70 3.03 27.31
N THR A 9 14.40 2.57 28.34
CA THR A 9 14.53 1.16 28.72
C THR A 9 13.53 0.72 29.79
N ASN A 10 12.79 1.66 30.39
CA ASN A 10 11.83 1.36 31.44
C ASN A 10 10.62 0.57 30.88
N PRO A 11 10.35 -0.65 31.41
CA PRO A 11 9.21 -1.47 30.98
C PRO A 11 7.84 -0.77 31.14
N ALA A 12 7.69 0.13 32.11
CA ALA A 12 6.43 0.85 32.35
C ALA A 12 6.03 1.76 31.19
N TYR A 13 7.01 2.27 30.43
CA TYR A 13 6.76 3.14 29.27
C TYR A 13 6.77 2.40 27.95
N HIS A 14 7.07 1.09 27.96
CA HIS A 14 7.28 0.31 26.74
C HIS A 14 6.12 0.45 25.74
N ASP A 15 4.88 0.30 26.21
CA ASP A 15 3.69 0.37 25.35
C ASP A 15 3.50 1.72 24.68
N TYR A 16 3.70 2.81 25.43
CA TYR A 16 3.58 4.17 24.90
C TYR A 16 4.72 4.51 23.95
N LEU A 17 5.94 4.11 24.29
CA LEU A 17 7.11 4.24 23.41
C LEU A 17 6.96 3.38 22.15
N ALA A 18 6.27 2.24 22.21
CA ALA A 18 5.98 1.41 21.05
C ALA A 18 4.98 2.05 20.08
N VAL A 19 4.06 2.90 20.56
CA VAL A 19 3.21 3.77 19.72
C VAL A 19 4.07 4.80 19.01
N LEU A 20 4.92 5.53 19.74
CA LEU A 20 5.80 6.56 19.19
C LEU A 20 6.78 5.98 18.15
N LYS A 21 7.45 4.87 18.48
CA LYS A 21 8.36 4.16 17.59
C LYS A 21 7.62 3.64 16.35
N GLY A 22 6.39 3.16 16.53
CA GLY A 22 5.51 2.75 15.43
C GLY A 22 5.22 3.90 14.47
N ALA A 23 4.82 5.06 15.00
CA ALA A 23 4.54 6.26 14.21
C ALA A 23 5.78 6.71 13.40
N ARG A 24 6.94 6.76 14.06
CA ARG A 24 8.23 7.07 13.41
C ARG A 24 8.54 6.07 12.30
N ASN A 25 8.33 4.78 12.53
CA ASN A 25 8.57 3.74 11.52
C ASN A 25 7.64 3.89 10.34
N GLY A 26 6.35 4.17 10.56
CA GLY A 26 5.38 4.47 9.51
C GLY A 26 5.81 5.67 8.67
N PHE A 27 6.23 6.75 9.32
CA PHE A 27 6.75 7.94 8.63
C PHE A 27 7.98 7.63 7.77
N VAL A 28 9.01 7.01 8.35
CA VAL A 28 10.27 6.72 7.65
C VAL A 28 10.06 5.74 6.51
N TYR A 29 9.26 4.70 6.71
CA TYR A 29 8.92 3.74 5.66
C TYR A 29 8.17 4.43 4.52
N GLY A 30 7.19 5.29 4.84
CA GLY A 30 6.46 6.07 3.85
C GLY A 30 7.37 6.96 3.01
N VAL A 31 8.34 7.62 3.62
CA VAL A 31 9.32 8.45 2.88
C VAL A 31 10.15 7.55 1.95
N LYS A 32 10.70 6.44 2.48
CA LYS A 32 11.56 5.53 1.72
C LYS A 32 10.90 4.93 0.49
N VAL A 33 9.60 4.66 0.54
CA VAL A 33 8.87 4.07 -0.60
C VAL A 33 8.33 5.16 -1.53
N ARG A 34 7.67 6.18 -0.98
CA ARG A 34 6.92 7.15 -1.80
C ARG A 34 7.81 8.13 -2.52
N PHE A 35 8.87 8.61 -1.87
CA PHE A 35 9.74 9.62 -2.47
C PHE A 35 10.42 9.12 -3.75
N PRO A 36 11.11 7.95 -3.76
CA PRO A 36 11.73 7.44 -4.99
C PRO A 36 10.71 7.19 -6.10
N HIS A 37 9.55 6.62 -5.76
CA HIS A 37 8.48 6.40 -6.72
C HIS A 37 7.99 7.72 -7.35
N ALA A 38 7.65 8.73 -6.53
CA ALA A 38 7.17 10.01 -7.03
C ALA A 38 8.25 10.74 -7.85
N LEU A 39 9.51 10.64 -7.45
CA LEU A 39 10.64 11.20 -8.18
C LEU A 39 10.77 10.58 -9.58
N VAL A 40 10.84 9.25 -9.67
CA VAL A 40 10.95 8.54 -10.95
C VAL A 40 9.74 8.83 -11.85
N MET A 41 8.52 8.78 -11.31
CA MET A 41 7.32 9.08 -12.08
C MET A 41 7.31 10.54 -12.56
N SER A 42 7.81 11.48 -11.75
CA SER A 42 7.90 12.89 -12.14
C SER A 42 8.99 13.17 -13.17
N ILE A 43 10.05 12.36 -13.23
CA ILE A 43 11.09 12.47 -14.26
C ILE A 43 10.59 11.91 -15.58
N LEU A 44 10.02 10.71 -15.57
CA LEU A 44 9.60 9.99 -16.78
C LEU A 44 8.29 10.53 -17.37
N PHE A 45 7.32 10.85 -16.52
CA PHE A 45 5.95 11.16 -16.95
C PHE A 45 5.45 12.51 -16.41
N GLY A 46 6.26 13.23 -15.64
CA GLY A 46 5.88 14.54 -15.12
C GLY A 46 5.68 15.55 -16.25
N ARG A 47 4.66 16.40 -16.09
CA ARG A 47 4.38 17.55 -16.96
C ARG A 47 4.50 18.84 -16.14
N GLY A 48 4.75 19.96 -16.81
CA GLY A 48 4.95 21.25 -16.17
C GLY A 48 6.39 21.52 -15.73
N ASP A 49 6.57 22.66 -15.07
CA ASP A 49 7.84 23.20 -14.61
C ASP A 49 8.42 22.42 -13.41
N ILE A 50 9.72 22.62 -13.16
CA ILE A 50 10.46 21.91 -12.11
C ILE A 50 9.88 22.22 -10.72
N GLN A 51 9.41 23.44 -10.47
CA GLN A 51 8.87 23.81 -9.16
C GLN A 51 7.57 23.07 -8.86
N THR A 52 6.67 22.97 -9.85
CA THR A 52 5.43 22.20 -9.72
C THR A 52 5.70 20.72 -9.48
N ARG A 53 6.69 20.15 -10.18
CA ARG A 53 7.12 18.75 -10.00
C ARG A 53 7.64 18.49 -8.59
N ILE A 54 8.58 19.29 -8.10
CA ILE A 54 9.14 19.16 -6.74
C ILE A 54 8.04 19.29 -5.70
N ARG A 55 7.14 20.27 -5.86
CA ARG A 55 6.00 20.46 -4.96
C ARG A 55 5.07 19.25 -4.96
N GLY A 56 4.82 18.65 -6.12
CA GLY A 56 4.05 17.42 -6.26
C GLY A 56 4.68 16.23 -5.53
N ILE A 57 5.98 16.01 -5.73
CA ILE A 57 6.77 14.95 -5.05
C ILE A 57 6.69 15.13 -3.53
N TYR A 58 6.95 16.34 -3.05
CA TYR A 58 6.92 16.66 -1.62
C TYR A 58 5.53 16.42 -1.03
N ARG A 59 4.47 16.93 -1.66
CA ARG A 59 3.08 16.75 -1.19
C ARG A 59 2.69 15.27 -1.14
N ALA A 60 2.97 14.51 -2.20
CA ALA A 60 2.65 13.09 -2.26
C ALA A 60 3.42 12.27 -1.20
N THR A 61 4.70 12.59 -1.00
CA THR A 61 5.55 11.94 0.01
C THR A 61 5.06 12.27 1.41
N LYS A 62 4.84 13.56 1.70
CA LYS A 62 4.34 14.02 3.00
C LYS A 62 3.01 13.35 3.33
N GLN A 63 2.03 13.39 2.41
CA GLN A 63 0.73 12.78 2.63
C GLN A 63 0.86 11.29 2.96
N HIS A 64 1.62 10.53 2.17
CA HIS A 64 1.80 9.11 2.38
C HIS A 64 2.46 8.78 3.74
N SER A 65 3.57 9.45 4.05
CA SER A 65 4.32 9.22 5.28
C SER A 65 3.53 9.59 6.54
N PHE A 66 2.82 10.72 6.51
CA PHE A 66 1.97 11.12 7.63
C PHE A 66 0.75 10.22 7.77
N ASN A 67 0.15 9.74 6.68
CA ASN A 67 -0.98 8.81 6.76
C ASN A 67 -0.53 7.49 7.40
N LEU A 68 0.61 6.93 6.99
CA LEU A 68 1.14 5.72 7.64
C LEU A 68 1.47 5.94 9.12
N ALA A 69 2.08 7.08 9.46
CA ALA A 69 2.35 7.41 10.86
C ALA A 69 1.06 7.51 11.68
N LYS A 70 0.06 8.26 11.20
CA LYS A 70 -1.26 8.42 11.83
C LYS A 70 -1.96 7.08 12.02
N PHE A 71 -1.99 6.24 10.98
CA PHE A 71 -2.63 4.93 11.04
C PHE A 71 -1.98 4.06 12.12
N VAL A 72 -0.65 3.96 12.14
CA VAL A 72 0.07 3.15 13.14
C VAL A 72 -0.15 3.69 14.55
N THR A 73 -0.17 5.02 14.74
CA THR A 73 -0.50 5.64 16.02
C THR A 73 -1.90 5.25 16.47
N ILE A 74 -2.92 5.48 15.64
CA ILE A 74 -4.33 5.17 15.98
C ILE A 74 -4.50 3.69 16.27
N TYR A 75 -3.99 2.81 15.38
CA TYR A 75 -4.08 1.36 15.55
C TYR A 75 -3.47 0.91 16.87
N LYS A 76 -2.23 1.31 17.16
CA LYS A 76 -1.54 0.87 18.39
C LYS A 76 -2.17 1.46 19.65
N THR A 77 -2.65 2.70 19.60
CA THR A 77 -3.37 3.30 20.72
C THR A 77 -4.67 2.57 20.99
N LEU A 78 -5.45 2.22 19.95
CA LEU A 78 -6.67 1.44 20.10
C LEU A 78 -6.39 0.04 20.66
N MET A 79 -5.37 -0.65 20.14
CA MET A 79 -4.94 -1.94 20.68
C MET A 79 -4.55 -1.84 22.16
N LEU A 80 -3.82 -0.80 22.55
CA LEU A 80 -3.44 -0.58 23.94
C LEU A 80 -4.66 -0.33 24.84
N LEU A 81 -5.62 0.48 24.38
CA LEU A 81 -6.86 0.75 25.12
C LEU A 81 -7.73 -0.49 25.25
N GLN A 82 -7.91 -1.25 24.17
CA GLN A 82 -8.68 -2.51 24.16
C GLN A 82 -8.04 -3.55 25.08
N ARG A 83 -6.72 -3.72 25.01
CA ARG A 83 -5.97 -4.62 25.89
C ARG A 83 -6.13 -4.26 27.35
N LYS A 84 -6.01 -2.97 27.70
CA LYS A 84 -6.21 -2.49 29.09
C LYS A 84 -7.64 -2.69 29.57
N ALA A 85 -8.62 -2.41 28.71
CA ALA A 85 -10.05 -2.63 29.01
C ALA A 85 -10.39 -4.13 29.18
N ASN A 86 -9.60 -5.02 28.59
CA ASN A 86 -9.78 -6.47 28.67
C ASN A 86 -8.81 -7.14 29.66
N GLY A 87 -8.45 -6.47 30.76
CA GLY A 87 -7.61 -7.07 31.81
C GLY A 87 -6.22 -7.50 31.30
N ASN A 88 -5.64 -6.71 30.40
CA ASN A 88 -4.35 -6.95 29.73
C ASN A 88 -4.30 -8.16 28.79
N LYS A 89 -5.45 -8.66 28.32
CA LYS A 89 -5.52 -9.73 27.32
C LYS A 89 -5.93 -9.19 25.95
N GLU A 90 -5.22 -9.58 24.91
CA GLU A 90 -5.59 -9.21 23.53
C GLU A 90 -6.63 -10.19 22.98
N ARG A 91 -7.71 -9.68 22.39
CA ARG A 91 -8.72 -10.48 21.67
C ARG A 91 -8.40 -10.47 20.19
N SER A 92 -8.79 -11.53 19.47
CA SER A 92 -8.62 -11.56 18.00
C SER A 92 -9.33 -10.39 17.30
N ALA A 93 -10.55 -10.06 17.74
CA ALA A 93 -11.37 -9.00 17.17
C ALA A 93 -10.79 -7.57 17.38
N ASP A 94 -9.94 -7.37 18.39
CA ASP A 94 -9.33 -6.07 18.70
C ASP A 94 -8.55 -5.54 17.49
N THR A 95 -7.76 -6.41 16.86
CA THR A 95 -6.98 -6.08 15.65
C THR A 95 -7.86 -5.65 14.48
N PHE A 96 -9.00 -6.32 14.28
CA PHE A 96 -9.95 -5.99 13.22
C PHE A 96 -10.62 -4.65 13.47
N ILE A 97 -11.09 -4.40 14.70
CA ILE A 97 -11.76 -3.15 15.07
C ILE A 97 -10.79 -1.97 15.00
N ALA A 98 -9.57 -2.12 15.55
CA ALA A 98 -8.54 -1.09 15.48
C ALA A 98 -8.14 -0.78 14.03
N GLY A 99 -8.02 -1.81 13.18
CA GLY A 99 -7.76 -1.68 11.76
C GLY A 99 -8.89 -0.98 11.00
N LEU A 100 -10.15 -1.32 11.31
CA LEU A 100 -11.35 -0.71 10.72
C LEU A 100 -11.42 0.79 11.03
N ILE A 101 -11.31 1.16 12.32
CA ILE A 101 -11.39 2.55 12.76
C ILE A 101 -10.22 3.36 12.19
N GLY A 102 -8.99 2.85 12.34
CA GLY A 102 -7.80 3.53 11.81
C GLY A 102 -7.86 3.68 10.29
N GLY A 103 -8.36 2.66 9.59
CA GLY A 103 -8.49 2.65 8.14
C GLY A 103 -9.47 3.73 7.67
N TYR A 104 -10.65 3.79 8.28
CA TYR A 104 -11.66 4.79 7.98
C TYR A 104 -11.16 6.22 8.24
N VAL A 105 -10.58 6.46 9.42
CA VAL A 105 -10.13 7.80 9.83
C VAL A 105 -8.99 8.33 8.97
N VAL A 106 -8.06 7.46 8.56
CA VAL A 106 -6.84 7.90 7.85
C VAL A 106 -6.98 7.83 6.33
N PHE A 107 -7.64 6.79 5.82
CA PHE A 107 -7.70 6.50 4.38
C PHE A 107 -9.09 6.70 3.78
N GLY A 108 -10.10 7.12 4.55
CA GLY A 108 -11.46 7.35 4.07
C GLY A 108 -11.59 8.52 3.08
N GLU A 109 -10.69 9.51 3.16
CA GLU A 109 -10.65 10.59 2.17
C GLU A 109 -10.04 10.11 0.85
N ARG A 110 -10.76 10.30 -0.26
CA ARG A 110 -10.28 9.93 -1.58
C ARG A 110 -9.23 10.91 -2.09
N THR A 111 -7.96 10.52 -1.94
CA THR A 111 -6.81 11.17 -2.57
C THR A 111 -6.08 10.16 -3.47
N ALA A 112 -5.32 10.62 -4.47
CA ALA A 112 -4.54 9.71 -5.33
C ALA A 112 -3.54 8.85 -4.53
N VAL A 113 -3.05 9.33 -3.39
CA VAL A 113 -2.20 8.56 -2.47
C VAL A 113 -3.01 7.51 -1.73
N ASN A 114 -4.15 7.87 -1.14
CA ASN A 114 -4.99 6.94 -0.40
C ASN A 114 -5.58 5.87 -1.31
N GLU A 115 -6.04 6.22 -2.50
CA GLU A 115 -6.56 5.28 -3.50
C GLU A 115 -5.50 4.21 -3.86
N GLN A 116 -4.23 4.60 -4.03
CA GLN A 116 -3.14 3.65 -4.26
C GLN A 116 -2.89 2.73 -3.06
N ILE A 117 -2.93 3.26 -1.83
CA ILE A 117 -2.76 2.44 -0.61
C ILE A 117 -3.93 1.46 -0.47
N VAL A 118 -5.17 1.92 -0.63
CA VAL A 118 -6.36 1.08 -0.47
C VAL A 118 -6.39 -0.02 -1.52
N LEU A 119 -6.13 0.29 -2.79
CA LEU A 119 -6.03 -0.72 -3.86
C LEU A 119 -4.91 -1.72 -3.59
N TYR A 120 -3.76 -1.25 -3.10
CA TYR A 120 -2.67 -2.13 -2.67
C TYR A 120 -3.12 -3.08 -1.55
N VAL A 121 -3.75 -2.58 -0.48
CA VAL A 121 -4.23 -3.40 0.65
C VAL A 121 -5.28 -4.40 0.18
N VAL A 122 -6.30 -3.96 -0.58
CA VAL A 122 -7.35 -4.84 -1.11
C VAL A 122 -6.75 -5.96 -1.94
N SER A 123 -5.82 -5.64 -2.86
CA SER A 123 -5.16 -6.67 -3.67
C SER A 123 -4.43 -7.70 -2.81
N ARG A 124 -3.77 -7.28 -1.72
CA ARG A 124 -3.05 -8.16 -0.81
C ARG A 124 -3.98 -9.01 0.04
N VAL A 125 -5.06 -8.44 0.55
CA VAL A 125 -6.10 -9.14 1.32
C VAL A 125 -6.78 -10.19 0.45
N VAL A 126 -7.27 -9.82 -0.74
CA VAL A 126 -7.87 -10.77 -1.69
C VAL A 126 -6.87 -11.87 -2.05
N SER A 127 -5.61 -11.52 -2.32
CA SER A 127 -4.59 -12.51 -2.65
C SER A 127 -4.28 -13.46 -1.49
N SER A 128 -4.53 -13.10 -0.23
CA SER A 128 -4.24 -13.97 0.92
C SER A 128 -5.16 -15.19 1.02
N PHE A 129 -6.33 -15.14 0.38
CA PHE A 129 -7.26 -16.27 0.31
C PHE A 129 -6.82 -17.35 -0.69
N ILE A 130 -5.82 -17.08 -1.54
CA ILE A 130 -5.26 -18.09 -2.44
C ILE A 130 -4.52 -19.15 -1.60
N PRO A 131 -4.71 -20.46 -1.85
CA PRO A 131 -3.95 -21.51 -1.17
C PRO A 131 -2.44 -21.29 -1.25
N ARG A 132 -1.72 -21.57 -0.16
CA ARG A 132 -0.26 -21.42 -0.08
C ARG A 132 0.46 -22.68 -0.56
N ALA A 133 1.64 -22.52 -1.14
CA ALA A 133 2.54 -23.65 -1.41
C ALA A 133 2.89 -24.33 -0.06
N HIS A 134 2.75 -25.66 -0.01
CA HIS A 134 2.93 -26.58 1.14
C HIS A 134 3.36 -25.91 2.46
N SER A 135 2.47 -25.92 3.44
CA SER A 135 2.82 -25.54 4.80
C SER A 135 3.92 -26.48 5.29
N PRO A 136 5.08 -25.98 5.75
CA PRO A 136 5.86 -26.75 6.70
C PRO A 136 4.91 -27.11 7.83
N THR A 137 5.04 -28.29 8.39
CA THR A 137 4.50 -28.68 9.70
C THR A 137 5.05 -27.71 10.74
N ALA A 138 4.51 -26.49 10.77
CA ALA A 138 4.87 -25.48 11.75
C ALA A 138 4.21 -25.92 13.05
N ALA A 139 5.03 -26.24 14.05
CA ALA A 139 4.56 -26.50 15.39
C ALA A 139 3.61 -25.37 15.85
N PRO A 140 2.55 -25.66 16.62
CA PRO A 140 1.67 -24.64 17.17
C PRO A 140 2.50 -23.54 17.86
N GLY A 141 2.41 -22.29 17.37
CA GLY A 141 3.14 -21.15 17.92
C GLY A 141 4.47 -20.79 17.27
N ALA A 142 4.94 -21.53 16.25
CA ALA A 142 6.12 -21.11 15.49
C ALA A 142 5.81 -19.86 14.63
N PRO A 143 6.76 -18.91 14.50
CA PRO A 143 6.58 -17.74 13.65
C PRO A 143 6.39 -18.19 12.19
N SER A 144 5.16 -18.11 11.68
CA SER A 144 4.83 -18.47 10.31
C SER A 144 5.38 -17.42 9.35
N LYS A 145 6.48 -17.74 8.66
CA LYS A 145 6.91 -16.93 7.51
C LYS A 145 5.81 -16.96 6.44
N PRO A 146 5.40 -15.82 5.85
CA PRO A 146 4.42 -15.83 4.77
C PRO A 146 4.89 -16.71 3.62
N LEU A 147 4.07 -17.69 3.25
CA LEU A 147 4.34 -18.61 2.14
C LEU A 147 3.83 -18.03 0.81
N PRO A 148 4.52 -18.29 -0.31
CA PRO A 148 4.01 -17.90 -1.62
C PRO A 148 2.70 -18.66 -1.93
N PRO A 149 1.81 -18.10 -2.76
CA PRO A 149 0.65 -18.83 -3.26
C PRO A 149 1.08 -20.08 -4.04
N ASP A 150 0.25 -21.12 -4.02
CA ASP A 150 0.43 -22.28 -4.88
C ASP A 150 0.39 -21.86 -6.35
N SER A 151 1.32 -22.37 -7.16
CA SER A 151 1.51 -21.95 -8.54
C SER A 151 0.27 -22.16 -9.40
N ARG A 152 -0.49 -23.26 -9.23
CA ARG A 152 -1.66 -23.55 -10.06
C ARG A 152 -2.80 -22.57 -9.76
N HIS A 153 -3.05 -22.34 -8.47
CA HIS A 153 -4.08 -21.39 -8.04
C HIS A 153 -3.71 -19.95 -8.41
N PHE A 154 -2.43 -19.59 -8.33
CA PHE A 154 -1.93 -18.31 -8.81
C PHE A 154 -2.13 -18.13 -10.32
N SER A 155 -1.80 -19.14 -11.13
CA SER A 155 -2.02 -19.09 -12.59
C SER A 155 -3.49 -18.87 -12.94
N LEU A 156 -4.41 -19.58 -12.26
CA LEU A 156 -5.85 -19.38 -12.46
C LEU A 156 -6.28 -17.95 -12.07
N PHE A 157 -5.83 -17.48 -10.90
CA PHE A 157 -6.13 -16.12 -10.44
C PHE A 157 -5.62 -15.05 -11.41
N ALA A 158 -4.41 -15.23 -11.95
CA ALA A 158 -3.82 -14.35 -12.94
C ALA A 158 -4.64 -14.35 -14.25
N ALA A 159 -5.00 -15.52 -14.77
CA ALA A 159 -5.79 -15.65 -16.00
C ALA A 159 -7.16 -14.95 -15.88
N LEU A 160 -7.87 -15.17 -14.76
CA LEU A 160 -9.17 -14.54 -14.51
C LEU A 160 -9.04 -13.02 -14.34
N SER A 161 -8.02 -12.55 -13.63
CA SER A 161 -7.76 -11.12 -13.45
C SER A 161 -7.48 -10.41 -14.78
N TRP A 162 -6.68 -11.05 -15.64
CA TRP A 162 -6.38 -10.52 -16.98
C TRP A 162 -7.58 -10.55 -17.91
N ALA A 163 -8.34 -11.64 -17.94
CA ALA A 163 -9.57 -11.69 -18.72
C ALA A 163 -10.57 -10.59 -18.30
N ALA A 164 -10.73 -10.40 -16.99
CA ALA A 164 -11.62 -9.37 -16.44
C ALA A 164 -11.17 -7.95 -16.82
N VAL A 165 -9.89 -7.61 -16.67
CA VAL A 165 -9.41 -6.25 -16.98
C VAL A 165 -9.50 -5.95 -18.48
N MET A 166 -9.21 -6.91 -19.35
CA MET A 166 -9.34 -6.73 -20.80
C MET A 166 -10.80 -6.53 -21.20
N TRP A 167 -11.72 -7.30 -20.63
CA TRP A 167 -13.16 -7.12 -20.88
C TRP A 167 -13.67 -5.78 -20.35
N LEU A 168 -13.26 -5.37 -19.15
CA LEU A 168 -13.61 -4.06 -18.58
C LEU A 168 -13.04 -2.92 -19.42
N TYR A 169 -11.83 -3.05 -19.95
CA TYR A 169 -11.22 -2.02 -20.78
C TYR A 169 -12.00 -1.79 -22.08
N ALA A 170 -12.43 -2.88 -22.73
CA ALA A 170 -13.21 -2.82 -23.96
C ALA A 170 -14.64 -2.30 -23.72
N ASN A 171 -15.33 -2.75 -22.66
CA ASN A 171 -16.77 -2.54 -22.49
C ASN A 171 -17.13 -1.49 -21.43
N ARG A 172 -16.25 -1.23 -20.45
CA ARG A 172 -16.49 -0.36 -19.28
C ARG A 172 -15.24 0.43 -18.88
N GLY A 173 -14.49 0.95 -19.86
CA GLY A 173 -13.20 1.61 -19.58
C GLY A 173 -13.26 2.76 -18.56
N TRP A 174 -14.42 3.41 -18.40
CA TRP A 174 -14.65 4.47 -17.42
C TRP A 174 -14.61 4.00 -15.95
N THR A 175 -14.76 2.70 -15.68
CA THR A 175 -14.63 2.14 -14.32
C THR A 175 -13.19 1.79 -13.96
N ILE A 176 -12.27 1.80 -14.93
CA ILE A 176 -10.87 1.46 -14.72
C ILE A 176 -10.13 2.66 -14.09
N GLN A 177 -9.22 2.36 -13.18
CA GLN A 177 -8.35 3.35 -12.57
C GLN A 177 -7.57 4.12 -13.66
N PRO A 178 -7.53 5.47 -13.64
CA PRO A 178 -7.00 6.26 -14.75
C PRO A 178 -5.59 5.86 -15.20
N GLY A 179 -4.71 5.53 -14.25
CA GLY A 179 -3.35 5.08 -14.55
C GLY A 179 -3.33 3.82 -15.43
N MET A 180 -4.10 2.80 -15.05
CA MET A 180 -4.24 1.59 -15.85
C MET A 180 -4.89 1.86 -17.21
N PHE A 181 -5.93 2.70 -17.26
CA PHE A 181 -6.59 3.06 -18.52
C PHE A 181 -5.64 3.74 -19.52
N HIS A 182 -4.81 4.68 -19.04
CA HIS A 182 -3.80 5.33 -19.87
C HIS A 182 -2.74 4.35 -20.37
N SER A 183 -2.23 3.47 -19.49
CA SER A 183 -1.28 2.42 -19.91
C SER A 183 -1.87 1.49 -20.96
N MET A 184 -3.11 1.03 -20.78
CA MET A 184 -3.78 0.16 -21.75
C MET A 184 -4.06 0.88 -23.07
N THR A 185 -4.40 2.17 -23.04
CA THR A 185 -4.58 2.97 -24.27
C THR A 185 -3.28 3.10 -25.05
N TYR A 186 -2.18 3.43 -24.36
CA TYR A 186 -0.86 3.48 -24.96
C TYR A 186 -0.45 2.13 -25.56
N LEU A 187 -0.71 1.03 -24.86
CA LEU A 187 -0.30 -0.31 -25.28
C LEU A 187 -1.15 -0.92 -26.40
N TYR A 188 -2.47 -0.67 -26.40
CA TYR A 188 -3.41 -1.42 -27.26
C TYR A 188 -4.17 -0.57 -28.27
N ARG A 189 -4.40 0.72 -28.03
CA ARG A 189 -5.15 1.58 -28.97
C ARG A 189 -4.23 2.47 -29.79
N ASP A 190 -3.18 3.00 -29.16
CA ASP A 190 -2.21 3.84 -29.85
C ASP A 190 -1.31 2.98 -30.76
N SER A 191 -1.11 1.70 -30.42
CA SER A 191 -0.43 0.72 -31.27
C SER A 191 -1.10 0.47 -32.62
N ASP A 192 -2.40 0.76 -32.74
CA ASP A 192 -3.16 0.56 -33.98
C ASP A 192 -2.99 1.71 -34.99
N LYS A 193 -2.23 2.76 -34.65
CA LYS A 193 -2.15 4.01 -35.43
C LYS A 193 -0.71 4.40 -35.74
N TRP A 194 -0.30 4.24 -37.00
CA TRP A 194 0.98 4.76 -37.51
C TRP A 194 0.82 5.37 -38.92
N LYS A 195 1.68 6.33 -39.25
CA LYS A 195 1.72 7.00 -40.57
C LYS A 195 3.01 6.71 -41.34
N ASN A 196 4.10 6.37 -40.65
CA ASN A 196 5.42 6.08 -41.22
C ASN A 196 6.28 5.24 -40.25
N LEU A 197 7.48 4.83 -40.68
CA LEU A 197 8.41 4.04 -39.86
C LEU A 197 8.81 4.72 -38.54
N LYS A 198 8.85 6.06 -38.52
CA LYS A 198 9.14 6.82 -37.30
C LYS A 198 8.01 6.67 -36.28
N THR A 199 6.75 6.76 -36.73
CA THR A 199 5.58 6.55 -35.86
C THR A 199 5.34 5.09 -35.48
N LEU A 200 5.93 4.15 -36.22
CA LEU A 200 5.83 2.72 -35.95
C LEU A 200 6.86 2.26 -34.89
N LEU A 201 8.10 2.77 -34.96
CA LEU A 201 9.22 2.24 -34.18
C LEU A 201 9.78 3.21 -33.11
N TRP A 202 9.47 4.50 -33.17
CA TRP A 202 10.09 5.50 -32.29
C TRP A 202 9.11 6.22 -31.37
N HIS A 203 8.09 6.90 -31.92
CA HIS A 203 7.12 7.65 -31.12
C HIS A 203 5.69 7.42 -31.61
N ASN A 204 4.73 7.41 -30.70
CA ASN A 204 3.32 7.38 -31.10
C ASN A 204 2.93 8.68 -31.85
N THR A 205 1.87 8.57 -32.65
CA THR A 205 1.36 9.65 -33.52
C THR A 205 0.55 10.68 -32.75
#